data_AF-A0A023G4S3-F1
#
_entry.id   AF-A0A023G4S3-F1
#
_cell.length_a   1.000
_cell.length_b   1.000
_cell.length_c   1.000
_cell.angle_alpha   90.00
_cell.angle_beta   90.00
_cell.angle_gamma   90.00
#
_symmetry.space_group_name_H-M   'P 1'
#
loop_
_entity.id
_entity.type
_entity.pdbx_description
1 polymer ?
#
loop_
_entity_poly.entity_id
_entity_poly.type
_entity_poly.pdbx_seq_one_letter_code
_entity_poly.pdbx_strand_id
1 'polypeptide(L)'
;MASRLLQIGERAVKLAPVVARAQPAAAYHGRAMIGKREVVGFGLNGEYAYHDTPDFPMPAIRYKEPTPEIEKLREKEKGDWKKTSPWRRRKALYRYSFFLDIC
;
A
#
# COMPACT_ATOMS: atom_id res chain seq x y z
N MET A 1 19.50 30.19 44.22
CA MET A 1 19.60 28.75 43.87
C MET A 1 18.21 28.10 43.89
N ALA A 2 17.24 28.56 43.09
CA ALA A 2 15.85 28.05 43.16
C ALA A 2 15.12 28.04 41.80
N SER A 3 15.84 28.10 40.69
CA SER A 3 15.24 28.20 39.34
C SER A 3 15.50 26.99 38.44
N ARG A 4 16.18 25.94 38.94
CA ARG A 4 16.48 24.72 38.16
C ARG A 4 15.55 23.54 38.41
N LEU A 5 14.60 23.64 39.36
CA LEU A 5 13.69 22.54 39.72
C LEU A 5 12.31 22.61 39.05
N LEU A 6 11.97 23.67 38.32
CA LEU A 6 10.66 23.83 37.68
C LEU A 6 10.64 23.55 36.17
N GLN A 7 11.79 23.25 35.55
CA GLN A 7 11.85 22.92 34.11
C GLN A 7 11.50 21.46 33.78
N ILE A 8 11.24 20.62 34.79
CA ILE A 8 10.97 19.18 34.59
C ILE A 8 9.45 18.92 34.38
N GLY A 9 8.58 19.91 34.59
CA GLY A 9 7.13 19.72 34.63
C GLY A 9 6.35 19.78 33.31
N GLU A 10 6.94 20.22 32.19
CA GLU A 10 6.14 20.58 30.98
C GLU A 10 6.47 19.78 29.71
N ARG A 11 7.20 18.67 29.82
CA ARG A 11 7.25 17.70 28.71
C ARG A 11 6.03 16.80 28.77
N ALA A 12 4.86 17.41 28.59
CA ALA A 12 3.63 16.73 28.29
C ALA A 12 3.89 15.83 27.07
N VAL A 13 3.96 14.52 27.33
CA VAL A 13 4.04 13.50 26.30
C VAL A 13 2.78 13.67 25.46
N LYS A 14 2.92 14.30 24.28
CA LYS A 14 1.88 14.30 23.26
C LYS A 14 1.78 12.87 22.75
N LEU A 15 1.08 12.02 23.48
CA LEU A 15 0.62 10.74 23.00
C LEU A 15 -0.40 11.05 21.90
N ALA A 16 0.09 11.09 20.66
CA ALA A 16 -0.81 11.03 19.52
C ALA A 16 -1.70 9.79 19.71
N PRO A 17 -3.01 9.86 19.39
CA PRO A 17 -3.83 8.67 19.40
C PRO A 17 -3.28 7.76 18.31
N VAL A 18 -2.44 6.81 18.71
CA VAL A 18 -2.15 5.64 17.90
C VAL A 18 -3.49 4.95 17.83
N VAL A 19 -4.26 5.24 16.77
CA VAL A 19 -5.40 4.43 16.37
C VAL A 19 -4.80 3.06 16.06
N ALA A 20 -4.73 2.23 17.10
CA ALA A 20 -4.36 0.84 16.98
C ALA A 20 -5.45 0.23 16.11
N ARG A 21 -5.15 0.08 14.81
CA ARG A 21 -5.94 -0.77 13.93
C ARG A 21 -5.79 -2.18 14.48
N ALA A 22 -6.75 -2.59 15.31
CA ALA A 22 -6.86 -3.97 15.77
C ALA A 22 -7.01 -4.84 14.53
N GLN A 23 -5.92 -5.50 14.12
CA GLN A 23 -5.99 -6.51 13.08
C GLN A 23 -6.55 -7.78 13.73
N PRO A 24 -7.57 -8.42 13.13
CA PRO A 24 -8.04 -9.70 13.63
C PRO A 24 -6.87 -10.69 13.59
N ALA A 25 -6.65 -11.38 14.73
CA ALA A 25 -5.55 -12.31 14.93
C ALA A 25 -5.50 -13.48 13.91
N ALA A 26 -6.54 -13.64 13.08
CA ALA A 26 -6.61 -14.62 12.02
C ALA A 26 -5.73 -14.31 10.79
N ALA A 27 -5.23 -13.07 10.63
CA ALA A 27 -4.26 -12.74 9.58
C ALA A 27 -2.82 -12.91 10.10
N TYR A 28 -2.46 -14.13 10.53
CA TYR A 28 -1.13 -14.43 11.09
C TYR A 28 -0.01 -14.31 10.05
N HIS A 29 -0.35 -14.31 8.77
CA HIS A 29 0.58 -14.07 7.66
C HIS A 29 0.18 -12.83 6.87
N GLY A 30 1.11 -11.90 6.69
CA GLY A 30 1.17 -11.23 5.39
C GLY A 30 1.71 -9.81 5.41
N ARG A 31 1.21 -8.86 6.21
CA ARG A 31 1.69 -7.45 6.05
C ARG A 31 3.18 -7.23 6.29
N ALA A 32 3.81 -8.00 7.17
CA ALA A 32 5.24 -7.91 7.41
C ALA A 32 6.08 -8.39 6.21
N MET A 33 5.59 -9.36 5.42
CA MET A 33 6.34 -9.96 4.31
C MET A 33 6.18 -9.20 2.98
N ILE A 34 5.14 -8.38 2.86
CA ILE A 34 4.76 -7.67 1.62
C ILE A 34 5.63 -6.43 1.36
N GLY A 35 6.35 -5.95 2.37
CA GLY A 35 7.09 -4.69 2.28
C GLY A 35 6.13 -3.51 2.09
N LYS A 36 6.39 -2.66 1.09
CA LYS A 36 5.59 -1.45 0.82
C LYS A 36 4.48 -1.66 -0.22
N ARG A 37 4.25 -2.89 -0.71
CA ARG A 37 3.27 -3.12 -1.78
C ARG A 37 1.84 -2.85 -1.29
N GLU A 38 1.02 -2.34 -2.19
CA GLU A 38 -0.39 -2.02 -1.89
C GLU A 38 -1.24 -3.29 -1.89
N VAL A 39 -2.07 -3.42 -0.84
CA VAL A 39 -3.10 -4.44 -0.74
C VAL A 39 -4.32 -3.96 -1.51
N VAL A 40 -4.72 -4.73 -2.53
CA VAL A 40 -5.84 -4.41 -3.41
C VAL A 40 -7.13 -5.11 -2.95
N GLY A 41 -7.01 -6.30 -2.35
CA GLY A 41 -8.16 -7.07 -1.90
C GLY A 41 -7.82 -8.13 -0.86
N PHE A 42 -8.80 -9.00 -0.61
CA PHE A 42 -8.63 -10.18 0.23
C PHE A 42 -8.17 -11.33 -0.68
N GLY A 43 -7.02 -11.93 -0.38
CA GLY A 43 -6.49 -13.05 -1.15
C GLY A 43 -7.14 -14.38 -0.79
N LEU A 44 -6.55 -15.46 -1.29
CA LEU A 44 -6.95 -16.81 -0.94
C LEU A 44 -6.83 -16.99 0.57
N ASN A 45 -7.92 -17.38 1.23
CA ASN A 45 -7.99 -17.59 2.68
C ASN A 45 -7.66 -16.35 3.53
N GLY A 46 -7.75 -15.14 2.98
CA GLY A 46 -7.38 -13.90 3.67
C GLY A 46 -5.86 -13.66 3.73
N GLU A 47 -5.06 -14.48 3.05
CA GLU A 47 -3.63 -14.26 2.92
C GLU A 47 -3.34 -13.13 1.95
N TYR A 48 -2.31 -12.37 2.28
CA TYR A 48 -1.77 -11.38 1.38
C TYR A 48 -0.62 -12.01 0.59
N ALA A 49 -0.97 -12.80 -0.41
CA ALA A 49 -0.03 -13.40 -1.35
C ALA A 49 -0.34 -12.96 -2.78
N TYR A 50 0.69 -12.89 -3.61
CA TYR A 50 0.56 -12.59 -5.03
C TYR A 50 0.45 -13.90 -5.83
N HIS A 51 -0.65 -14.07 -6.56
CA HIS A 51 -0.88 -15.21 -7.45
C HIS A 51 -1.32 -14.69 -8.82
N ASP A 52 -0.59 -15.06 -9.87
CA ASP A 52 -0.88 -14.65 -11.25
C ASP A 52 -1.29 -15.90 -12.02
N THR A 53 -2.53 -16.32 -11.79
CA THR A 53 -3.14 -17.52 -12.40
C THR A 53 -4.44 -17.10 -13.06
N PRO A 54 -4.80 -17.71 -14.21
CA PRO A 54 -6.02 -17.33 -14.94
C PRO A 54 -7.30 -17.51 -14.10
N ASP A 55 -7.29 -18.42 -13.13
CA ASP A 55 -8.40 -18.66 -12.19
C ASP A 55 -8.62 -17.49 -11.21
N PHE A 56 -7.57 -16.70 -10.96
CA PHE A 56 -7.57 -15.60 -10.01
C PHE A 56 -7.08 -14.31 -10.69
N PRO A 57 -7.93 -13.67 -11.52
CA PRO A 57 -7.54 -12.51 -12.32
C PRO A 57 -7.21 -11.27 -11.48
N MET A 58 -7.62 -11.23 -10.21
CA MET A 58 -7.37 -10.11 -9.30
C MET A 58 -6.60 -10.60 -8.06
N PRO A 59 -5.27 -10.48 -8.03
CA PRO A 59 -4.46 -10.87 -6.87
C PRO A 59 -4.70 -9.94 -5.69
N ALA A 60 -4.39 -10.43 -4.49
CA ALA A 60 -4.58 -9.70 -3.23
C ALA A 60 -3.66 -8.47 -3.09
N ILE A 61 -2.49 -8.52 -3.71
CA ILE A 61 -1.44 -7.50 -3.67
C ILE A 61 -1.04 -7.17 -5.10
N ARG A 62 -0.48 -5.98 -5.33
CA ARG A 62 0.21 -5.65 -6.58
C ARG A 62 1.57 -6.34 -6.72
N TYR A 63 2.01 -6.54 -7.96
CA TYR A 63 3.32 -7.13 -8.24
C TYR A 63 4.49 -6.29 -7.71
N LYS A 64 4.50 -4.97 -7.99
CA LYS A 64 5.61 -4.08 -7.62
C LYS A 64 5.30 -3.18 -6.42
N GLU A 65 6.35 -2.69 -5.78
CA GLU A 65 6.27 -1.65 -4.75
C GLU A 65 5.97 -0.27 -5.35
N PRO A 66 5.20 0.59 -4.63
CA PRO A 66 4.86 1.93 -5.11
C PRO A 66 6.12 2.79 -5.26
N THR A 67 6.34 3.28 -6.48
CA THR A 67 7.34 4.31 -6.77
C THR A 67 6.65 5.65 -7.00
N PRO A 68 7.31 6.79 -6.74
CA PRO A 68 6.69 8.11 -6.87
C PRO A 68 6.22 8.43 -8.29
N GLU A 69 6.80 7.78 -9.31
CA GLU A 69 6.35 7.91 -10.70
C GLU A 69 5.00 7.24 -10.94
N ILE A 70 4.76 6.10 -10.30
CA ILE A 70 3.55 5.30 -10.45
C ILE A 70 2.40 5.92 -9.65
N GLU A 71 2.69 6.49 -8.48
CA GLU A 71 1.71 7.26 -7.71
C GLU A 71 1.16 8.45 -8.53
N LYS A 72 2.05 9.21 -9.20
CA LYS A 72 1.65 10.27 -10.14
C LYS A 72 0.84 9.76 -11.33
N LEU A 73 1.08 8.52 -11.77
CA LEU A 73 0.28 7.89 -12.83
C LEU A 73 -1.11 7.48 -12.31
N ARG A 74 -1.21 7.01 -11.07
CA ARG A 74 -2.49 6.66 -10.44
C ARG A 74 -3.39 7.86 -10.18
N GLU A 75 -2.83 9.01 -9.83
CA GLU A 75 -3.61 10.24 -9.70
C GLU A 75 -4.23 10.64 -11.05
N LYS A 76 -3.48 10.44 -12.14
CA LYS A 76 -3.95 10.67 -13.51
C LYS A 76 -4.95 9.61 -13.98
N GLU A 77 -4.92 8.41 -13.41
CA GLU A 77 -5.86 7.33 -13.69
C GLU A 77 -7.27 7.63 -13.17
N LYS A 78 -7.40 8.40 -12.09
CA LYS A 78 -8.70 8.85 -11.57
C LYS A 78 -9.44 9.81 -12.51
N GLY A 79 -8.75 10.42 -13.47
CA GLY A 79 -9.31 11.32 -14.48
C GLY A 79 -9.69 10.63 -15.79
N ASP A 80 -9.86 11.40 -16.87
CA ASP A 80 -10.25 10.85 -18.18
C ASP A 80 -9.19 9.92 -18.77
N TRP A 81 -9.55 8.66 -18.99
CA TRP A 81 -8.65 7.65 -19.59
C TRP A 81 -8.25 7.98 -21.03
N LYS A 82 -9.07 8.79 -21.72
CA LYS A 82 -8.79 9.33 -23.07
C LYS A 82 -7.65 10.35 -23.06
N LYS A 83 -7.45 11.10 -21.97
CA LYS A 83 -6.36 12.07 -21.81
C LYS A 83 -5.06 11.40 -21.33
N THR A 84 -5.17 10.28 -20.63
CA THR A 84 -4.05 9.44 -20.19
C THR A 84 -3.51 8.52 -21.31
N SER A 85 -3.82 8.82 -22.57
CA SER A 85 -3.67 7.96 -23.75
C SER A 85 -2.27 7.77 -24.37
N PRO A 86 -1.13 8.14 -23.78
CA PRO A 86 0.11 7.51 -24.20
C PRO A 86 0.07 6.02 -23.79
N TRP A 87 -0.07 5.12 -24.76
CA TRP A 87 -0.05 3.66 -24.59
C TRP A 87 1.05 3.17 -23.62
N ARG A 88 2.19 3.85 -23.62
CA ARG A 88 3.31 3.64 -22.69
C ARG A 88 2.92 3.76 -21.21
N ARG A 89 2.08 4.73 -20.82
CA ARG A 89 1.63 4.92 -19.44
C ARG A 89 0.69 3.81 -18.99
N ARG A 90 -0.21 3.36 -19.88
CA ARG A 90 -1.11 2.23 -19.62
C ARG A 90 -0.33 0.93 -19.45
N LYS A 91 0.63 0.67 -20.34
CA LYS A 91 1.57 -0.46 -20.19
C LYS A 91 2.35 -0.40 -18.88
N ALA A 92 2.84 0.78 -18.48
CA ALA A 92 3.54 0.94 -17.21
C ALA A 92 2.66 0.62 -16.00
N LEU A 93 1.39 1.05 -16.01
CA LEU A 93 0.41 0.70 -14.97
C LEU A 93 0.10 -0.80 -14.95
N TYR A 94 -0.02 -1.42 -16.12
CA TYR A 94 -0.24 -2.87 -16.22
C TYR A 94 0.95 -3.66 -15.64
N ARG A 95 2.18 -3.34 -16.05
CA ARG A 95 3.42 -3.96 -15.54
C ARG A 95 3.71 -3.69 -14.07
N TYR A 96 3.05 -2.71 -13.50
CA TYR A 96 3.11 -2.42 -12.07
C TYR A 96 2.17 -3.33 -11.28
N SER A 97 0.96 -3.54 -11.79
CA SER A 97 -0.05 -4.37 -11.14
C SER A 97 0.18 -5.86 -11.36
N PHE A 98 0.54 -6.27 -12.59
CA PHE A 98 0.64 -7.67 -13.02
C PHE A 98 2.03 -8.02 -13.56
N PHE A 99 2.41 -9.30 -13.42
CA PHE A 99 3.66 -9.84 -13.96
C PHE A 99 3.43 -10.50 -15.33
N LEU A 100 2.41 -11.36 -15.42
CA LEU A 100 2.08 -12.05 -16.65
C LEU A 100 1.46 -11.07 -17.65
N ASP A 101 1.97 -11.05 -18.87
CA ASP A 101 1.19 -10.52 -19.98
C ASP A 101 0.20 -11.60 -20.38
N ILE A 102 -1.09 -11.31 -20.23
CA ILE A 102 -2.12 -12.11 -20.91
C ILE A 102 -1.89 -11.87 -22.40
N CYS A 103 -1.25 -12.84 -23.05
CA CYS A 103 -0.95 -12.86 -24.47
C CYS A 103 -2.17 -13.32 -25.27
#